data_AF-W1Y2D4-F1
#
_entry.id   AF-W1Y2D4-F1
#
_cell.length_a   1.000
_cell.length_b   1.000
_cell.length_c   1.000
_cell.angle_alpha   90.00
_cell.angle_beta   90.00
_cell.angle_gamma   90.00
#
_symmetry.space_group_name_H-M   'P 1'
#
loop_
_entity.id
_entity.type
_entity.pdbx_description
1 polymer ?
#
loop_
_entity_poly.entity_id
_entity_poly.type
_entity_poly.pdbx_seq_one_letter_code
_entity_poly.pdbx_strand_id
1 'polypeptide(L)' 'LAAQGGCEAQLKAHVEGNLNVGNSKQYLINIASQCVPYIGYPRTLNALRCIQEGYTAWEAKQ' A
#
# COMPACT_ATOMS: atom_id res chain seq x y z
N LEU A 1 2.11 7.98 6.16
CA LEU A 1 3.04 7.30 5.22
C LEU A 1 2.75 7.67 3.76
N ALA A 2 1.62 7.24 3.17
CA ALA A 2 1.33 7.47 1.73
C ALA A 2 1.34 8.96 1.28
N ALA A 3 0.93 9.88 2.15
CA ALA A 3 0.92 11.32 1.86
C ALA A 3 2.31 11.99 1.91
N GLN A 4 3.21 11.47 2.75
CA GLN A 4 4.42 12.15 3.21
C GLN A 4 5.53 12.16 2.15
N GLY A 5 5.59 11.11 1.32
CA GLY A 5 6.69 10.89 0.37
C GLY A 5 7.99 10.44 1.04
N GLY A 6 8.83 9.67 0.33
CA GLY A 6 10.08 9.15 0.88
C GLY A 6 9.89 8.07 1.96
N CYS A 7 8.66 7.57 2.11
CA CYS A 7 8.29 6.54 3.09
C CYS A 7 7.89 5.22 2.40
N GLU A 8 8.34 4.97 1.17
CA GLU A 8 7.93 3.82 0.37
C GLU A 8 8.33 2.50 1.02
N ALA A 9 9.51 2.42 1.66
CA ALA A 9 9.95 1.22 2.37
C ALA A 9 9.03 0.90 3.57
N GLN A 10 8.68 1.92 4.36
CA GLN A 10 7.77 1.78 5.50
C GLN A 10 6.36 1.44 5.03
N LEU A 11 5.88 2.08 3.95
CA LEU A 11 4.57 1.78 3.39
C LEU A 11 4.47 0.32 2.95
N LYS A 12 5.50 -0.22 2.31
CA LYS A 12 5.56 -1.66 1.95
C LYS A 12 5.57 -2.58 3.17
N ALA A 13 6.34 -2.26 4.22
CA ALA A 13 6.30 -3.03 5.46
C ALA A 13 4.91 -3.04 6.10
N HIS A 14 4.20 -1.90 6.09
CA HIS A 14 2.81 -1.84 6.56
C HIS A 14 1.82 -2.59 5.66
N VAL A 15 2.07 -2.71 4.36
CA VAL A 15 1.30 -3.56 3.45
C VAL A 15 1.43 -5.02 3.88
N GLU A 16 2.66 -5.53 4.05
CA GLU A 16 2.88 -6.92 4.51
C GLU A 16 2.24 -7.17 5.88
N GLY A 17 2.38 -6.23 6.81
CA GLY A 17 1.73 -6.31 8.12
C GLY A 17 0.21 -6.40 8.04
N ASN A 18 -0.42 -5.66 7.12
CA ASN A 18 -1.87 -5.73 6.89
C ASN A 18 -2.30 -7.09 6.33
N LEU A 19 -1.52 -7.65 5.40
CA LEU A 19 -1.81 -8.97 4.82
C LEU A 19 -1.72 -10.07 5.89
N ASN A 20 -0.72 -9.99 6.78
CA ASN A 20 -0.55 -10.93 7.89
C ASN A 20 -1.69 -10.91 8.92
N VAL A 21 -2.42 -9.80 9.05
CA VAL A 21 -3.60 -9.71 9.93
C VAL A 21 -4.92 -10.00 9.20
N GLY A 22 -4.86 -10.55 7.98
CA GLY A 22 -6.01 -11.08 7.25
C GLY A 22 -6.69 -10.09 6.30
N ASN A 23 -6.16 -8.88 6.11
CA ASN A 23 -6.68 -7.98 5.09
C ASN A 23 -6.23 -8.42 3.69
N SER A 24 -7.07 -8.21 2.69
CA SER A 24 -6.74 -8.55 1.30
C SER A 24 -6.02 -7.41 0.58
N LYS A 25 -5.27 -7.74 -0.47
CA LYS A 25 -4.71 -6.75 -1.41
C LYS A 25 -5.78 -5.80 -1.95
N GLN A 26 -6.95 -6.33 -2.32
CA GLN A 26 -8.05 -5.52 -2.85
C GLN A 26 -8.58 -4.54 -1.80
N TYR A 27 -8.67 -4.95 -0.53
CA TYR A 27 -9.03 -4.06 0.57
C TYR A 27 -8.05 -2.87 0.67
N LEU A 28 -6.74 -3.14 0.60
CA LEU A 28 -5.72 -2.09 0.64
C LEU A 28 -5.82 -1.13 -0.56
N ILE A 29 -6.08 -1.66 -1.77
CA ILE A 29 -6.32 -0.84 -2.97
C ILE A 29 -7.54 0.06 -2.77
N ASN A 30 -8.64 -0.47 -2.24
CA ASN A 30 -9.87 0.28 -2.01
C ASN A 30 -9.61 1.46 -1.05
N ILE A 31 -8.96 1.21 0.09
CA ILE A 31 -8.65 2.25 1.08
C ILE A 31 -7.70 3.29 0.51
N ALA A 32 -6.63 2.89 -0.20
CA ALA A 32 -5.73 3.84 -0.84
C ALA A 32 -6.44 4.70 -1.89
N SER A 33 -7.39 4.12 -2.64
CA SER A 33 -8.16 4.84 -3.67
C SER A 33 -9.08 5.90 -3.08
N GLN A 34 -9.61 5.68 -1.87
CA GLN A 34 -10.37 6.73 -1.15
C GLN A 34 -9.50 7.94 -0.77
N CYS A 35 -8.17 7.82 -0.82
CA CYS A 35 -7.25 8.90 -0.49
C CYS A 35 -7.00 9.90 -1.64
N VAL A 36 -7.40 9.59 -2.88
CA VAL A 36 -7.19 10.46 -4.06
C VAL A 36 -7.55 11.93 -3.81
N PRO A 37 -8.74 12.28 -3.26
CA PRO A 37 -9.08 13.69 -3.04
C PRO A 37 -8.22 14.41 -1.99
N TYR A 38 -7.52 13.68 -1.12
CA TYR A 38 -6.74 14.25 -0.03
C TYR A 38 -5.25 14.38 -0.34
N ILE A 39 -4.69 13.43 -1.11
CA ILE A 39 -3.24 13.37 -1.39
C ILE A 39 -2.91 13.45 -2.89
N GLY A 40 -3.94 13.55 -3.73
CA GLY A 40 -3.82 13.62 -5.19
C GLY A 40 -3.46 12.28 -5.85
N TYR A 41 -3.59 12.24 -7.17
CA TYR A 41 -3.19 11.08 -7.98
C TYR A 41 -1.70 10.70 -7.79
N PRO A 42 -0.71 11.61 -7.80
CA PRO A 42 0.69 11.20 -7.75
C PRO A 42 1.08 10.41 -6.50
N ARG A 43 0.57 10.80 -5.32
CA ARG A 43 0.84 10.08 -4.07
C ARG A 43 0.00 8.81 -3.95
N THR A 44 -1.25 8.84 -4.40
CA THR A 44 -2.10 7.64 -4.40
C THR A 44 -1.56 6.55 -5.33
N LEU A 45 -1.11 6.91 -6.54
CA LEU A 45 -0.50 5.96 -7.47
C LEU A 45 0.80 5.36 -6.91
N ASN A 46 1.62 6.15 -6.21
CA ASN A 46 2.77 5.63 -5.48
C ASN A 46 2.37 4.63 -4.39
N ALA A 47 1.28 4.89 -3.66
CA ALA A 47 0.75 3.96 -2.67
C ALA A 47 0.26 2.66 -3.31
N LEU A 48 -0.45 2.73 -4.44
CA LEU A 48 -0.90 1.54 -5.19
C LEU A 48 0.28 0.70 -5.68
N ARG A 49 1.35 1.34 -6.17
CA ARG A 49 2.60 0.65 -6.52
C ARG A 49 3.21 -0.05 -5.30
N CYS A 50 3.29 0.63 -4.15
CA CYS A 50 3.80 0.02 -2.92
C CYS A 50 2.93 -1.16 -2.45
N ILE A 51 1.60 -1.08 -2.60
CA ILE A 51 0.70 -2.21 -2.30
C ILE A 51 1.01 -3.41 -3.20
N GLN A 52 1.21 -3.18 -4.51
CA GLN A 52 1.57 -4.25 -5.44
C GLN A 52 2.92 -4.89 -5.08
N GLU A 53 3.95 -4.08 -4.86
CA GLU A 53 5.29 -4.57 -4.50
C GLU A 53 5.28 -5.33 -3.17
N GLY A 54 4.63 -4.78 -2.14
CA GLY A 54 4.50 -5.40 -0.83
C GLY A 54 3.72 -6.72 -0.88
N TYR A 55 2.64 -6.77 -1.67
CA TYR A 55 1.89 -8.00 -1.90
C TYR A 55 2.76 -9.08 -2.57
N THR A 56 3.49 -8.74 -3.63
CA THR A 56 4.37 -9.70 -4.32
C THR A 56 5.47 -10.23 -3.39
N ALA A 57 6.07 -9.36 -2.57
CA ALA A 57 7.07 -9.79 -1.59
C ALA A 57 6.48 -10.67 -0.48
N TRP A 58 5.26 -10.38 -0.03
CA TRP A 58 4.53 -11.18 0.96
C TRP A 58 4.08 -12.54 0.42
N GLU A 59 3.57 -12.58 -0.80
CA GLU A 59 3.12 -13.80 -1.51
C GLU A 59 4.28 -14.77 -1.71
N ALA A 60 5.48 -14.28 -2.02
CA ALA A 60 6.68 -15.11 -2.16
C ALA A 60 7.20 -15.72 -0.84
N LYS A 61 6.68 -15.30 0.33
CA LYS A 61 7.09 -15.81 1.66
C LYS A 61 6.12 -16.85 2.23
N GLN A 62 4.98 -17.07 1.60
CA GLN A 62 4.02 -18.11 1.97
C GLN A 62 4.44 -19.46 1.41
#